data_AF-A0A397S852-F1
#
_entry.id   AF-A0A397S852-F1
#
_cell.length_a   1.000
_cell.length_b   1.000
_cell.length_c   1.000
_cell.angle_alpha   90.00
_cell.angle_beta   90.00
_cell.angle_gamma   90.00
#
_symmetry.space_group_name_H-M   'P 1'
#
loop_
_entity.id
_entity.type
_entity.pdbx_description
1 polymer ?
#
loop_
_entity_poly.entity_id
_entity_poly.type
_entity_poly.pdbx_seq_one_letter_code
_entity_poly.pdbx_strand_id
1 'polypeptide(L)'
;MRNTQEYINNLINKPRIFYLDLSTPGSFSQCSHCNKKSFTNTNPNLTGEIENLSEFENLRSINASNNQFTTLNGLFTLPNKNSVKSLNFFNNKISEIDLARLFTEFPKLEQLNLDYNPTSAKNLESLTPKQFSRLVVGMKNKKIKFSPYQGTVLADLLEYAQKLISKGENTQSAQQLKKIIQVSSSVQSEKEPSNPSYTPFIVSGILVVSLALLVGYLVDKRGKSESLVDFE
;
A
#
# COMPACT_ATOMS: atom_id res chain seq x y z
N MET A 1 -3.84 -0.79 26.47
CA MET A 1 -3.28 -1.22 25.18
C MET A 1 -1.88 -1.75 25.45
N ARG A 2 -1.48 -2.86 24.83
CA ARG A 2 -0.15 -3.44 25.04
C ARG A 2 0.79 -2.92 23.95
N ASN A 3 2.04 -2.60 24.30
CA ASN A 3 3.02 -2.26 23.27
C ASN A 3 3.24 -3.47 22.34
N THR A 4 3.29 -3.23 21.02
CA THR A 4 3.44 -4.27 19.98
C THR A 4 4.73 -5.06 20.18
N GLN A 5 5.86 -4.39 20.38
CA GLN A 5 7.14 -5.06 20.58
C GLN A 5 7.16 -5.84 21.89
N GLU A 6 6.59 -5.30 22.96
CA GLU A 6 6.45 -6.02 24.24
C GLU A 6 5.59 -7.29 24.09
N TYR A 7 4.49 -7.22 23.32
CA TYR A 7 3.69 -8.39 22.99
C TYR A 7 4.51 -9.43 22.22
N ILE A 8 5.25 -9.00 21.20
CA ILE A 8 6.13 -9.86 20.40
C ILE A 8 7.18 -10.52 21.29
N ASN A 9 7.85 -9.77 22.17
CA ASN A 9 8.91 -10.28 23.04
C ASN A 9 8.40 -11.40 23.95
N ASN A 10 7.15 -11.31 24.41
CA ASN A 10 6.49 -12.29 25.27
C ASN A 10 6.01 -13.55 24.52
N LEU A 11 6.09 -13.59 23.18
CA LEU A 11 5.78 -14.81 22.42
C LEU A 11 6.83 -15.89 22.69
N ILE A 12 6.36 -17.09 22.98
CA ILE A 12 7.19 -18.28 23.17
C ILE A 12 7.42 -19.01 21.84
N ASN A 13 8.51 -19.77 21.75
CA ASN A 13 8.82 -20.60 20.58
C ASN A 13 8.86 -19.84 19.23
N LYS A 14 9.33 -18.57 19.23
CA LYS A 14 9.39 -17.71 18.03
C LYS A 14 10.08 -18.35 16.81
N PRO A 15 11.17 -19.15 16.96
CA PRO A 15 11.76 -19.86 15.84
C PRO A 15 10.83 -20.87 15.15
N ARG A 16 9.78 -21.36 15.82
CA ARG A 16 8.78 -22.30 15.26
C ARG A 16 7.53 -21.61 14.71
N ILE A 17 7.46 -20.28 14.75
CA ILE A 17 6.31 -19.53 14.27
C ILE A 17 6.46 -19.29 12.75
N PHE A 18 5.51 -19.84 11.98
CA PHE A 18 5.43 -19.64 10.53
C PHE A 18 4.46 -18.53 10.13
N TYR A 19 3.51 -18.20 11.01
CA TYR A 19 2.49 -17.18 10.81
C TYR A 19 2.37 -16.35 12.09
N LEU A 20 2.61 -15.05 11.98
CA LEU A 20 2.46 -14.11 13.07
C LEU A 20 1.21 -13.25 12.85
N ASP A 21 0.23 -13.40 13.73
CA ASP A 21 -0.96 -12.57 13.76
C ASP A 21 -0.85 -11.51 14.87
N LEU A 22 -0.80 -10.26 14.44
CA LEU A 22 -0.83 -9.03 15.23
C LEU A 22 -2.09 -8.21 14.89
N SER A 23 -3.01 -8.75 14.10
CA SER A 23 -4.19 -7.99 13.69
C SER A 23 -5.06 -7.69 14.89
N THR A 24 -5.49 -6.45 15.05
CA THR A 24 -6.47 -6.10 16.07
C THR A 24 -7.87 -6.37 15.53
N PRO A 25 -8.82 -6.79 16.39
CA PRO A 25 -10.23 -6.76 16.03
C PRO A 25 -10.57 -5.31 15.73
N GLY A 26 -10.75 -4.99 14.46
CA GLY A 26 -11.04 -3.61 14.09
C GLY A 26 -12.35 -3.17 14.75
N SER A 27 -12.38 -1.96 15.29
CA SER A 27 -13.61 -1.25 15.64
C SER A 27 -14.37 -0.87 14.35
N PHE A 28 -14.79 -1.86 13.58
CA PHE A 28 -15.56 -1.67 12.36
C PHE A 28 -17.05 -1.63 12.70
N SER A 29 -17.52 -0.50 13.21
CA SER A 29 -18.95 -0.20 13.17
C SER A 29 -19.45 0.14 11.76
N GLN A 30 -18.57 0.35 10.77
CA GLN A 30 -18.94 0.94 9.47
C GLN A 30 -18.34 0.30 8.19
N CYS A 31 -17.76 -0.90 8.21
CA CYS A 31 -17.44 -1.60 6.95
C CYS A 31 -18.55 -2.58 6.57
N SER A 32 -19.51 -2.15 5.73
CA SER A 32 -20.64 -2.97 5.27
C SER A 32 -20.25 -4.10 4.31
N HIS A 33 -19.04 -4.08 3.75
CA HIS A 33 -18.56 -5.03 2.74
C HIS A 33 -17.45 -5.97 3.23
N CYS A 34 -17.00 -5.80 4.48
CA CYS A 34 -16.03 -6.69 5.10
C CYS A 34 -16.79 -7.93 5.63
N ASN A 35 -16.65 -9.08 4.98
CA ASN A 35 -17.27 -10.33 5.44
C ASN A 35 -16.85 -10.61 6.89
N LYS A 36 -17.84 -10.57 7.81
CA LYS A 36 -17.72 -10.76 9.27
C LYS A 36 -17.34 -12.19 9.68
N LYS A 37 -16.45 -12.88 8.97
CA LYS A 37 -15.98 -14.20 9.41
C LYS A 37 -14.81 -14.05 10.36
N SER A 38 -15.17 -13.95 11.64
CA SER A 38 -14.36 -14.33 12.80
C SER A 38 -12.97 -13.71 12.90
N PHE A 39 -12.90 -12.40 13.18
CA PHE A 39 -11.82 -11.92 14.04
C PHE A 39 -12.18 -12.40 15.44
N THR A 40 -11.60 -13.51 15.90
CA THR A 40 -11.77 -13.92 17.29
C THR A 40 -11.28 -12.77 18.16
N ASN A 41 -12.09 -12.42 19.15
CA ASN A 41 -11.95 -11.28 20.05
C ASN A 41 -10.75 -11.42 21.03
N THR A 42 -9.68 -12.09 20.59
CA THR A 42 -8.55 -12.58 21.40
C THR A 42 -7.26 -11.82 21.14
N ASN A 43 -7.15 -11.08 20.03
CA ASN A 43 -5.95 -10.31 19.77
C ASN A 43 -5.95 -9.03 20.62
N PRO A 44 -4.87 -8.76 21.37
CA PRO A 44 -4.80 -7.59 22.24
C PRO A 44 -4.87 -6.31 21.42
N ASN A 45 -5.44 -5.25 21.99
CA ASN A 45 -5.29 -3.91 21.42
C ASN A 45 -3.82 -3.48 21.50
N LEU A 46 -3.12 -3.56 20.38
CA LEU A 46 -1.71 -3.24 20.26
C LEU A 46 -1.49 -1.75 19.95
N THR A 47 -0.36 -1.22 20.44
CA THR A 47 0.10 0.16 20.22
C THR A 47 1.60 0.19 19.98
N GLY A 48 2.12 1.24 19.35
CA GLY A 48 3.54 1.34 19.01
C GLY A 48 3.90 0.48 17.80
N GLU A 49 5.18 0.47 17.45
CA GLU A 49 5.69 -0.14 16.21
C GLU A 49 6.16 -1.58 16.41
N ILE A 50 6.34 -2.28 15.27
CA ILE A 50 7.21 -3.46 15.23
C ILE A 50 8.64 -2.93 15.10
N GLU A 51 9.48 -3.22 16.09
CA GLU A 51 10.86 -2.75 16.13
C GLU A 51 11.83 -3.87 15.76
N ASN A 52 11.60 -5.09 16.25
CA ASN A 52 12.49 -6.23 16.07
C ASN A 52 11.73 -7.56 15.94
N LEU A 53 12.10 -8.33 14.92
CA LEU A 53 11.64 -9.68 14.59
C LEU A 53 12.81 -10.67 14.40
N SER A 54 14.01 -10.36 14.91
CA SER A 54 15.22 -11.15 14.71
C SER A 54 15.14 -12.59 15.25
N GLU A 55 14.26 -12.84 16.24
CA GLU A 55 14.04 -14.17 16.83
C GLU A 55 13.12 -15.09 15.99
N PHE A 56 12.56 -14.61 14.89
CA PHE A 56 11.65 -15.38 14.04
C PHE A 56 12.38 -15.98 12.84
N GLU A 57 12.88 -17.20 13.01
CA GLU A 57 13.70 -17.88 11.99
C GLU A 57 12.89 -18.47 10.82
N ASN A 58 11.59 -18.72 11.00
CA ASN A 58 10.78 -19.49 10.06
C ASN A 58 9.49 -18.79 9.59
N LEU A 59 9.35 -17.49 9.85
CA LEU A 59 8.18 -16.72 9.40
C LEU A 59 7.97 -16.76 7.89
N ARG A 60 6.74 -17.06 7.49
CA ARG A 60 6.28 -17.05 6.09
C ARG A 60 5.23 -15.98 5.84
N SER A 61 4.47 -15.62 6.87
CA SER A 61 3.41 -14.62 6.74
C SER A 61 3.20 -13.84 8.02
N ILE A 62 2.92 -12.55 7.86
CA ILE A 62 2.59 -11.63 8.94
C ILE A 62 1.26 -10.96 8.61
N ASN A 63 0.34 -11.01 9.57
CA ASN A 63 -0.89 -10.23 9.54
C ASN A 63 -0.85 -9.19 10.65
N ALA A 64 -0.83 -7.92 10.27
CA ALA A 64 -0.69 -6.76 11.14
C ALA A 64 -1.79 -5.72 10.88
N SER A 65 -2.91 -6.16 10.30
CA SER A 65 -4.00 -5.28 9.89
C SER A 65 -4.72 -4.61 11.06
N ASN A 66 -5.32 -3.43 10.80
CA ASN A 66 -6.16 -2.65 11.73
C ASN A 66 -5.41 -2.03 12.91
N ASN A 67 -4.11 -1.86 12.81
CA ASN A 67 -3.29 -1.22 13.84
C ASN A 67 -3.07 0.27 13.52
N GLN A 68 -2.11 0.87 14.22
CA GLN A 68 -1.67 2.26 13.99
C GLN A 68 -0.19 2.30 13.52
N PHE A 69 0.29 1.24 12.87
CA PHE A 69 1.68 1.18 12.40
C PHE A 69 1.93 2.29 11.37
N THR A 70 3.03 3.01 11.53
CA THR A 70 3.44 4.10 10.65
C THR A 70 4.58 3.69 9.72
N THR A 71 5.23 2.55 9.98
CA THR A 71 6.39 2.08 9.23
C THR A 71 6.40 0.56 9.08
N LEU A 72 7.21 0.09 8.12
CA LEU A 72 7.53 -1.33 7.91
C LEU A 72 8.93 -1.69 8.42
N ASN A 73 9.63 -0.77 9.10
CA ASN A 73 11.06 -0.90 9.41
C ASN A 73 11.41 -2.18 10.19
N GLY A 74 10.59 -2.57 11.17
CA GLY A 74 10.82 -3.80 11.94
C GLY A 74 10.86 -5.07 11.09
N LEU A 75 10.19 -5.10 9.93
CA LEU A 75 10.26 -6.24 9.01
C LEU A 75 11.69 -6.50 8.51
N PHE A 76 12.51 -5.46 8.37
CA PHE A 76 13.88 -5.61 7.87
C PHE A 76 14.85 -6.22 8.89
N THR A 77 14.41 -6.49 10.12
CA THR A 77 15.18 -7.24 11.12
C THR A 77 15.02 -8.76 10.99
N LEU A 78 14.06 -9.23 10.19
CA LEU A 78 13.85 -10.67 9.98
C LEU A 78 15.12 -11.34 9.41
N PRO A 79 15.56 -12.48 9.98
CA PRO A 79 16.69 -13.23 9.46
C PRO A 79 16.32 -14.00 8.18
N ASN A 80 15.04 -14.31 7.98
CA ASN A 80 14.55 -15.24 6.96
C ASN A 80 13.69 -14.57 5.86
N LYS A 81 14.00 -13.32 5.49
CA LYS A 81 13.25 -12.51 4.51
C LYS A 81 13.03 -13.19 3.16
N ASN A 82 13.99 -14.04 2.76
CA ASN A 82 13.94 -14.85 1.54
C ASN A 82 12.85 -15.93 1.54
N SER A 83 12.15 -16.15 2.65
CA SER A 83 11.10 -17.16 2.83
C SER A 83 9.72 -16.55 3.10
N VAL A 84 9.65 -15.25 3.35
CA VAL A 84 8.40 -14.52 3.59
C VAL A 84 7.62 -14.39 2.28
N LYS A 85 6.35 -14.77 2.33
CA LYS A 85 5.43 -14.81 1.18
C LYS A 85 4.27 -13.84 1.28
N SER A 86 3.85 -13.45 2.49
CA SER A 86 2.66 -12.62 2.65
C SER A 86 2.81 -11.61 3.79
N LEU A 87 2.52 -10.35 3.48
CA LEU A 87 2.50 -9.24 4.43
C LEU A 87 1.15 -8.52 4.32
N ASN A 88 0.38 -8.52 5.40
CA ASN A 88 -0.89 -7.78 5.47
C ASN A 88 -0.81 -6.66 6.50
N PHE A 89 -0.73 -5.42 6.04
CA PHE A 89 -0.72 -4.19 6.83
C PHE A 89 -1.92 -3.31 6.49
N PHE A 90 -3.01 -3.92 6.02
CA PHE A 90 -4.28 -3.26 5.76
C PHE A 90 -4.72 -2.36 6.92
N ASN A 91 -5.21 -1.16 6.60
CA ASN A 91 -5.79 -0.22 7.57
C ASN A 91 -4.82 0.09 8.73
N ASN A 92 -3.71 0.72 8.38
CA ASN A 92 -2.70 1.25 9.28
C ASN A 92 -2.46 2.74 8.95
N LYS A 93 -1.36 3.32 9.42
CA LYS A 93 -0.96 4.73 9.19
C LYS A 93 0.37 4.83 8.44
N ILE A 94 0.70 3.82 7.62
CA ILE A 94 1.96 3.79 6.86
C ILE A 94 1.91 4.89 5.80
N SER A 95 2.75 5.91 5.94
CA SER A 95 2.73 7.09 5.07
C SER A 95 3.66 6.99 3.87
N GLU A 96 4.66 6.10 3.91
CA GLU A 96 5.65 5.98 2.84
C GLU A 96 6.12 4.54 2.67
N ILE A 97 6.44 4.15 1.42
CA ILE A 97 7.06 2.87 1.11
C ILE A 97 8.13 2.96 0.02
N ASP A 98 9.24 2.26 0.26
CA ASP A 98 10.26 1.98 -0.76
C ASP A 98 10.01 0.58 -1.35
N LEU A 99 9.34 0.53 -2.51
CA LEU A 99 9.00 -0.73 -3.17
C LEU A 99 10.22 -1.47 -3.71
N ALA A 100 11.26 -0.74 -4.12
CA ALA A 100 12.49 -1.34 -4.62
C ALA A 100 13.22 -2.08 -3.49
N ARG A 101 13.40 -1.43 -2.34
CA ARG A 101 13.96 -2.07 -1.14
C ARG A 101 13.11 -3.26 -0.70
N LEU A 102 11.79 -3.10 -0.63
CA LEU A 102 10.89 -4.18 -0.21
C LEU A 102 11.03 -5.42 -1.11
N PHE A 103 11.02 -5.28 -2.44
CA PHE A 103 11.12 -6.45 -3.31
C PHE A 103 12.53 -7.03 -3.42
N THR A 104 13.57 -6.27 -3.12
CA THR A 104 14.95 -6.76 -3.00
C THR A 104 15.13 -7.60 -1.73
N GLU A 105 14.68 -7.07 -0.59
CA GLU A 105 14.80 -7.73 0.72
C GLU A 105 13.86 -8.94 0.84
N PHE A 106 12.67 -8.87 0.23
CA PHE A 106 11.66 -9.94 0.24
C PHE A 106 11.44 -10.50 -1.19
N PRO A 107 12.42 -11.23 -1.75
CA PRO A 107 12.39 -11.66 -3.15
C PRO A 107 11.28 -12.67 -3.45
N LYS A 108 10.76 -13.37 -2.43
CA LYS A 108 9.66 -14.35 -2.55
C LYS A 108 8.29 -13.81 -2.08
N LEU A 109 8.16 -12.51 -1.82
CA LEU A 109 6.88 -11.90 -1.43
C LEU A 109 5.81 -12.07 -2.53
N GLU A 110 4.79 -12.87 -2.27
CA GLU A 110 3.71 -13.14 -3.23
C GLU A 110 2.51 -12.22 -2.99
N GLN A 111 2.28 -11.81 -1.74
CA GLN A 111 1.14 -11.01 -1.33
C GLN A 111 1.58 -9.82 -0.46
N LEU A 112 1.06 -8.64 -0.78
CA LEU A 112 1.27 -7.41 -0.04
C LEU A 112 -0.05 -6.66 0.03
N ASN A 113 -0.53 -6.35 1.22
CA ASN A 113 -1.72 -5.54 1.39
C ASN A 113 -1.41 -4.33 2.26
N LEU A 114 -1.41 -3.16 1.62
CA LEU A 114 -1.24 -1.84 2.24
C LEU A 114 -2.46 -0.96 1.99
N ASP A 115 -3.57 -1.55 1.58
CA ASP A 115 -4.82 -0.82 1.37
C ASP A 115 -5.30 -0.16 2.69
N TYR A 116 -6.03 0.94 2.58
CA TYR A 116 -6.42 1.81 3.70
C TYR A 116 -5.23 2.37 4.52
N ASN A 117 -4.10 2.62 3.88
CA ASN A 117 -3.01 3.42 4.43
C ASN A 117 -2.82 4.72 3.62
N PRO A 118 -2.35 5.83 4.23
CA PRO A 118 -2.01 7.07 3.54
C PRO A 118 -0.63 6.99 2.85
N THR A 119 -0.33 5.88 2.19
CA THR A 119 1.03 5.56 1.71
C THR A 119 1.35 6.23 0.38
N SER A 120 2.48 6.92 0.29
CA SER A 120 3.16 7.30 -0.97
C SER A 120 4.34 6.36 -1.27
N ALA A 121 4.76 6.27 -2.53
CA ALA A 121 5.94 5.51 -2.92
C ALA A 121 7.14 6.41 -3.18
N LYS A 122 8.31 6.01 -2.66
CA LYS A 122 9.60 6.64 -2.95
C LYS A 122 10.52 5.71 -3.73
N ASN A 123 11.59 6.29 -4.28
CA ASN A 123 12.67 5.55 -4.96
C ASN A 123 12.19 4.61 -6.08
N LEU A 124 11.09 4.96 -6.78
CA LEU A 124 10.54 4.13 -7.84
C LEU A 124 11.53 3.91 -9.01
N GLU A 125 12.45 4.86 -9.24
CA GLU A 125 13.52 4.72 -10.23
C GLU A 125 14.50 3.57 -9.92
N SER A 126 14.55 3.10 -8.67
CA SER A 126 15.37 1.95 -8.26
C SER A 126 14.69 0.60 -8.52
N LEU A 127 13.44 0.58 -9.01
CA LEU A 127 12.78 -0.66 -9.41
C LEU A 127 13.43 -1.22 -10.67
N THR A 128 13.92 -2.45 -10.58
CA THR A 128 14.33 -3.19 -11.79
C THR A 128 13.12 -3.49 -12.67
N PRO A 129 13.30 -3.70 -14.00
CA PRO A 129 12.20 -4.05 -14.88
C PRO A 129 11.41 -5.29 -14.44
N LYS A 130 12.11 -6.28 -13.86
CA LYS A 130 11.52 -7.50 -13.29
C LYS A 130 10.67 -7.21 -12.06
N GLN A 131 11.13 -6.33 -11.15
CA GLN A 131 10.36 -5.93 -9.97
C GLN A 131 9.12 -5.14 -10.37
N PHE A 132 9.23 -4.20 -11.31
CA PHE A 132 8.08 -3.45 -11.81
C PHE A 132 7.05 -4.36 -12.50
N SER A 133 7.47 -5.28 -13.35
CA SER A 133 6.56 -6.25 -13.98
C SER A 133 5.85 -7.12 -12.94
N ARG A 134 6.58 -7.65 -11.94
CA ARG A 134 6.00 -8.41 -10.82
C ARG A 134 4.99 -7.59 -10.02
N LEU A 135 5.28 -6.31 -9.76
CA LEU A 135 4.37 -5.38 -9.10
C LEU A 135 3.05 -5.26 -9.86
N VAL A 136 3.13 -4.95 -11.16
CA VAL A 136 1.96 -4.76 -12.03
C VAL A 136 1.11 -6.04 -12.12
N VAL A 137 1.75 -7.21 -12.29
CA VAL A 137 1.06 -8.51 -12.30
C VAL A 137 0.41 -8.81 -10.95
N GLY A 138 1.10 -8.51 -9.84
CA GLY A 138 0.56 -8.68 -8.49
C GLY A 138 -0.66 -7.79 -8.25
N MET A 139 -0.65 -6.55 -8.72
CA MET A 139 -1.79 -5.63 -8.66
C MET A 139 -2.96 -6.12 -9.51
N LYS A 140 -2.70 -6.54 -10.75
CA LYS A 140 -3.72 -7.14 -11.65
C LYS A 140 -4.45 -8.31 -10.99
N ASN A 141 -3.69 -9.17 -10.31
CA ASN A 141 -4.20 -10.37 -9.66
C ASN A 141 -4.68 -10.12 -8.22
N LYS A 142 -4.78 -8.85 -7.79
CA LYS A 142 -5.20 -8.44 -6.44
C LYS A 142 -4.35 -9.05 -5.30
N LYS A 143 -3.12 -9.48 -5.60
CA LYS A 143 -2.15 -9.97 -4.62
C LYS A 143 -1.35 -8.84 -3.99
N ILE A 144 -1.13 -7.75 -4.74
CA ILE A 144 -0.54 -6.51 -4.24
C ILE A 144 -1.64 -5.45 -4.24
N LYS A 145 -1.92 -4.86 -3.09
CA LYS A 145 -3.03 -3.91 -2.89
C LYS A 145 -2.53 -2.64 -2.22
N PHE A 146 -2.97 -1.50 -2.74
CA PHE A 146 -2.75 -0.17 -2.19
C PHE A 146 -4.07 0.59 -2.21
N SER A 147 -4.17 1.64 -1.39
CA SER A 147 -5.30 2.55 -1.36
C SER A 147 -5.56 3.18 -2.75
N PRO A 148 -6.81 3.27 -3.21
CA PRO A 148 -7.15 3.87 -4.50
C PRO A 148 -7.23 5.41 -4.48
N TYR A 149 -7.12 6.04 -3.31
CA TYR A 149 -7.34 7.48 -3.13
C TYR A 149 -6.17 8.35 -3.65
N GLN A 150 -6.42 9.63 -3.92
CA GLN A 150 -5.39 10.59 -4.40
C GLN A 150 -4.30 10.84 -3.34
N GLY A 151 -3.07 11.13 -3.80
CA GLY A 151 -1.90 11.31 -2.93
C GLY A 151 -1.23 10.01 -2.47
N THR A 152 -1.52 8.88 -3.15
CA THR A 152 -1.08 7.53 -2.75
C THR A 152 -0.08 6.91 -3.74
N VAL A 153 0.46 5.74 -3.37
CA VAL A 153 1.29 4.85 -4.21
C VAL A 153 0.77 4.71 -5.64
N LEU A 154 -0.56 4.67 -5.88
CA LEU A 154 -1.08 4.54 -7.25
C LEU A 154 -0.79 5.76 -8.12
N ALA A 155 -0.83 6.98 -7.56
CA ALA A 155 -0.50 8.20 -8.27
C ALA A 155 1.00 8.23 -8.60
N ASP A 156 1.85 7.91 -7.63
CA ASP A 156 3.31 7.85 -7.82
C ASP A 156 3.69 6.79 -8.88
N LEU A 157 3.04 5.63 -8.85
CA LEU A 157 3.24 4.57 -9.84
C LEU A 157 2.73 4.96 -11.24
N LEU A 158 1.66 5.75 -11.33
CA LEU A 158 1.15 6.24 -12.61
C LEU A 158 2.11 7.25 -13.25
N GLU A 159 2.64 8.19 -12.45
CA GLU A 159 3.67 9.15 -12.89
C GLU A 159 4.92 8.39 -13.38
N TYR A 160 5.41 7.44 -12.58
CA TYR A 160 6.55 6.61 -12.95
C TYR A 160 6.31 5.81 -14.23
N ALA A 161 5.13 5.22 -14.41
CA ALA A 161 4.75 4.50 -15.62
C ALA A 161 4.74 5.41 -16.86
N GLN A 162 4.31 6.67 -16.73
CA GLN A 162 4.36 7.63 -17.84
C GLN A 162 5.80 7.95 -18.25
N LYS A 163 6.70 8.13 -17.27
CA LYS A 163 8.13 8.36 -17.51
C LYS A 163 8.82 7.17 -18.18
N LEU A 164 8.46 5.95 -17.80
CA LEU A 164 8.95 4.74 -18.47
C LEU A 164 8.52 4.69 -19.94
N ILE A 165 7.25 5.01 -20.21
CA ILE A 165 6.72 5.06 -21.58
C ILE A 165 7.45 6.10 -22.44
N SER A 166 7.70 7.30 -21.91
CA SER A 166 8.41 8.35 -22.67
C SER A 166 9.86 7.98 -22.98
N LYS A 167 10.50 7.16 -22.15
CA LYS A 167 11.84 6.60 -22.38
C LYS A 167 11.86 5.36 -23.27
N GLY A 168 10.70 4.80 -23.64
CA GLY A 168 10.63 3.53 -24.36
C GLY A 168 10.98 2.29 -23.52
N GLU A 169 11.00 2.42 -22.19
CA GLU A 169 11.38 1.36 -21.25
C GLU A 169 10.14 0.70 -20.64
N ASN A 170 10.15 -0.63 -20.50
CA ASN A 170 9.10 -1.41 -19.80
C ASN A 170 7.65 -1.03 -20.17
N THR A 171 7.46 -0.65 -21.45
CA THR A 171 6.23 -0.02 -21.95
C THR A 171 5.00 -0.90 -21.77
N GLN A 172 5.15 -2.22 -21.93
CA GLN A 172 4.06 -3.19 -21.73
C GLN A 172 3.53 -3.17 -20.28
N SER A 173 4.41 -3.27 -19.28
CA SER A 173 3.99 -3.24 -17.87
C SER A 173 3.41 -1.88 -17.50
N ALA A 174 4.00 -0.79 -18.01
CA ALA A 174 3.51 0.57 -17.77
C ALA A 174 2.11 0.79 -18.35
N GLN A 175 1.85 0.30 -19.57
CA GLN A 175 0.51 0.35 -20.18
C GLN A 175 -0.51 -0.53 -19.44
N GLN A 176 -0.09 -1.72 -18.98
CA GLN A 176 -0.95 -2.58 -18.16
C GLN A 176 -1.34 -1.89 -16.84
N LEU A 177 -0.38 -1.26 -16.17
CA LEU A 177 -0.62 -0.51 -14.94
C LEU A 177 -1.64 0.62 -15.16
N LYS A 178 -1.49 1.41 -16.23
CA LYS A 178 -2.46 2.44 -16.60
C LYS A 178 -3.89 1.88 -16.72
N LYS A 179 -4.06 0.74 -17.38
CA LYS A 179 -5.37 0.07 -17.52
C LYS A 179 -5.94 -0.38 -16.17
N ILE A 180 -5.11 -0.97 -15.31
CA ILE A 180 -5.51 -1.43 -13.97
C ILE A 180 -6.04 -0.25 -13.14
N ILE A 181 -5.34 0.88 -13.18
CA ILE A 181 -5.72 2.09 -12.43
C ILE A 181 -7.01 2.70 -13.00
N GLN A 182 -7.13 2.83 -14.32
CA GLN A 182 -8.33 3.37 -14.97
C GLN A 182 -9.60 2.55 -14.65
N VAL A 183 -9.52 1.22 -14.72
CA VAL A 183 -10.65 0.34 -14.37
C VAL A 183 -11.06 0.54 -12.91
N SER A 184 -10.08 0.65 -12.01
CA SER A 184 -10.33 0.84 -10.57
C SER A 184 -11.06 2.16 -10.29
N SER A 185 -10.77 3.22 -11.04
CA SER A 185 -11.47 4.50 -10.94
C SER A 185 -12.91 4.45 -11.50
N SER A 186 -13.15 3.72 -12.60
CA SER A 186 -14.48 3.61 -13.21
C SER A 186 -15.50 2.85 -12.34
N VAL A 187 -15.05 1.81 -11.62
CA VAL A 187 -15.91 0.99 -10.74
C VAL A 187 -16.39 1.77 -9.51
N GLN A 188 -15.71 2.85 -9.12
CA GLN A 188 -16.10 3.67 -7.96
C GLN A 188 -17.11 4.77 -8.30
N SER A 189 -17.38 5.05 -9.59
CA SER A 189 -18.36 6.06 -10.02
C SER A 189 -19.81 5.55 -10.10
N GLU A 190 -20.06 4.25 -9.90
CA GLU A 190 -21.36 3.62 -10.18
C GLU A 190 -22.20 3.31 -8.92
N LYS A 191 -21.84 3.85 -7.75
CA LYS A 191 -22.64 3.71 -6.52
C LYS A 191 -22.83 5.03 -5.79
N GLU A 192 -23.73 5.86 -6.31
CA GLU A 192 -24.41 6.88 -5.52
C GLU A 192 -25.92 6.79 -5.81
N PRO A 193 -26.79 6.51 -4.82
CA PRO A 193 -28.23 6.61 -5.02
C PRO A 193 -28.59 8.09 -5.16
N SER A 194 -29.25 8.39 -6.29
CA SER A 194 -29.74 9.72 -6.68
C SER A 194 -30.49 10.44 -5.56
N ASN A 195 -29.94 11.54 -5.07
CA ASN A 195 -30.66 12.58 -4.36
C ASN A 195 -30.91 13.73 -5.35
N PRO A 196 -32.16 14.15 -5.63
CA PRO A 196 -32.44 15.03 -6.76
C PRO A 196 -32.29 16.49 -6.33
N SER A 197 -31.07 17.02 -6.34
CA SER A 197 -30.88 18.47 -6.43
C SER A 197 -29.46 18.87 -6.83
N TYR A 198 -28.91 18.31 -7.91
CA TYR A 198 -27.86 19.00 -8.67
C TYR A 198 -27.95 18.51 -10.12
N THR A 199 -28.25 19.41 -11.04
CA THR A 199 -28.14 19.16 -12.48
C THR A 199 -26.65 19.20 -12.87
N PRO A 200 -26.01 18.10 -13.28
CA PRO A 200 -24.70 18.19 -13.89
C PRO A 200 -24.87 18.55 -15.37
N PHE A 201 -24.09 19.52 -15.84
CA PHE A 201 -23.86 19.70 -17.27
C PHE A 201 -23.18 18.43 -17.80
N ILE A 202 -23.93 17.61 -18.52
CA ILE A 202 -23.38 16.54 -19.34
C ILE A 202 -22.75 17.23 -20.55
N VAL A 203 -21.44 17.41 -20.53
CA VAL A 203 -20.66 17.59 -21.76
C VAL A 203 -20.21 16.21 -22.21
N SER A 204 -20.68 15.85 -23.38
CA SER A 204 -20.31 14.66 -24.14
C SER A 204 -18.80 14.56 -24.34
N GLY A 205 -18.26 13.35 -24.13
CA GLY A 205 -17.01 12.91 -24.76
C GLY A 205 -15.74 12.98 -23.90
N ILE A 206 -15.21 11.80 -23.56
CA ILE A 206 -13.77 11.45 -23.62
C ILE A 206 -12.80 12.25 -22.71
N LEU A 207 -12.27 11.56 -21.69
CA LEU A 207 -10.90 11.71 -21.13
C LEU A 207 -10.44 13.12 -20.68
N VAL A 208 -11.01 13.66 -19.59
CA VAL A 208 -10.38 14.81 -18.89
C VAL A 208 -10.04 14.51 -17.42
N VAL A 209 -10.62 13.47 -16.81
CA VAL A 209 -10.40 13.19 -15.39
C VAL A 209 -8.95 12.75 -15.11
N SER A 210 -8.25 12.09 -16.03
CA SER A 210 -6.86 11.68 -15.78
C SER A 210 -5.83 12.80 -15.92
N LEU A 211 -6.08 13.83 -16.75
CA LEU A 211 -5.12 14.95 -16.91
C LEU A 211 -5.30 16.00 -15.81
N ALA A 212 -6.55 16.38 -15.51
CA ALA A 212 -6.81 17.40 -14.47
C ALA A 212 -6.32 16.94 -13.08
N LEU A 213 -6.45 15.65 -12.77
CA LEU A 213 -5.98 15.08 -11.51
C LEU A 213 -4.45 14.99 -11.41
N LEU A 214 -3.77 14.71 -12.53
CA LEU A 214 -2.30 14.72 -12.58
C LEU A 214 -1.74 16.14 -12.43
N VAL A 215 -2.39 17.13 -13.05
CA VAL A 215 -2.00 18.54 -12.96
C VAL A 215 -2.17 19.06 -11.52
N GLY A 216 -3.26 18.72 -10.83
CA GLY A 216 -3.46 19.09 -9.43
C GLY A 216 -2.38 18.53 -8.48
N TYR A 217 -1.99 17.27 -8.67
CA TYR A 217 -0.91 16.64 -7.90
C TYR A 217 0.47 17.28 -8.18
N LEU A 218 0.76 17.62 -9.44
CA LEU A 218 2.04 18.26 -9.81
C LEU A 218 2.18 19.67 -9.22
N VAL A 219 1.07 20.39 -9.03
CA VAL A 219 1.07 21.73 -8.40
C VAL A 219 1.30 21.62 -6.88
N ASP A 220 0.66 20.68 -6.17
CA ASP A 220 0.86 20.49 -4.72
C ASP A 220 2.29 20.08 -4.35
N LYS A 221 2.92 19.21 -5.16
CA LYS A 221 4.28 18.73 -4.90
C LYS A 221 5.35 19.80 -5.12
N ARG A 222 5.16 20.71 -6.09
CA ARG A 222 6.06 21.86 -6.30
C ARG A 222 5.97 22.89 -5.17
N GLY A 223 4.79 23.08 -4.57
CA GLY A 223 4.62 23.96 -3.42
C GLY A 223 5.35 23.49 -2.15
N LYS A 224 5.66 22.19 -2.04
CA LYS A 224 6.45 21.64 -0.93
C LYS A 224 7.98 21.70 -1.14
N SER A 225 8.45 22.03 -2.35
CA SER A 225 9.89 22.14 -2.64
C SER A 225 10.42 23.58 -2.66
N GLU A 226 9.56 24.59 -2.52
CA GLU A 226 9.94 26.01 -2.59
C GLU A 226 9.87 26.74 -1.24
N SER A 227 10.20 26.07 -0.14
CA SER A 227 10.63 26.75 1.09
C SER A 227 12.05 26.30 1.39
N LEU A 228 13.03 27.11 0.97
CA LEU A 228 14.40 27.28 1.50
C LEU A 228 15.30 27.81 0.37
N VAL A 229 15.12 29.08 -0.01
CA VAL A 229 16.21 29.97 -0.45
C VAL A 229 15.79 31.39 -0.05
N ASP A 230 16.05 31.78 1.19
CA ASP A 230 16.09 33.20 1.53
C ASP A 230 17.46 33.73 1.10
N PHE A 231 17.44 34.65 0.13
CA PHE A 231 18.55 35.54 -0.20
C PHE A 231 18.42 36.79 0.65
N GLU A 232 19.32 36.94 1.62
CA GLU A 232 20.18 38.12 1.94
C GLU A 232 20.74 38.01 3.36
#